data_AF-A0A1I3DFG3-F1
#
_entry.id   AF-A0A1I3DFG3-F1
#
_cell.length_a   1.000
_cell.length_b   1.000
_cell.length_c   1.000
_cell.angle_alpha   90.00
_cell.angle_beta   90.00
_cell.angle_gamma   90.00
#
_symmetry.space_group_name_H-M   'P 1'
#
loop_
_entity.id
_entity.type
_entity.pdbx_description
1 polymer ?
#
loop_
_entity_poly.entity_id
_entity_poly.type
_entity_poly.pdbx_seq_one_letter_code
_entity_poly.pdbx_strand_id
1 'polypeptide(L)'
;MSAPTAPAGAGPALPPPAPRGGGGAMRGEAAAGPPRPAAPGNRGAVPLRARRRAGDPMAEFDRLPPALRRWLAEAALPWSPRSAARAWARARRASGGDEAAALAALDALQARRLGLT
;
A
#
# COMPACT_ATOMS: atom_id res chain seq x y z
N MET A 1 -22.61 8.41 -40.78
CA MET A 1 -22.04 7.08 -41.04
C MET A 1 -20.95 6.85 -40.00
N SER A 2 -21.23 5.96 -39.05
CA SER A 2 -20.35 5.62 -37.94
C SER A 2 -19.17 4.76 -38.43
N ALA A 3 -17.98 5.00 -37.89
CA ALA A 3 -16.91 4.02 -37.85
C ALA A 3 -16.50 3.82 -36.37
N PRO A 4 -16.36 2.58 -35.89
CA PRO A 4 -16.14 2.30 -34.49
C PRO A 4 -14.66 2.44 -34.08
N THR A 5 -14.47 3.05 -32.92
CA THR A 5 -13.27 3.03 -32.08
C THR A 5 -12.90 1.58 -31.73
N ALA A 6 -11.68 1.17 -32.05
CA ALA A 6 -11.08 -0.05 -31.56
C ALA A 6 -10.75 0.08 -30.06
N PRO A 7 -11.06 -0.91 -29.20
CA PRO A 7 -10.57 -0.93 -27.83
C PRO A 7 -9.13 -1.47 -27.76
N ALA A 8 -8.35 -0.80 -26.91
CA ALA A 8 -6.96 -1.07 -26.61
C ALA A 8 -6.72 -2.48 -26.07
N GLY A 9 -5.55 -3.02 -26.41
CA GLY A 9 -5.09 -4.35 -26.03
C GLY A 9 -5.08 -4.58 -24.53
N ALA A 10 -5.60 -5.75 -24.15
CA ALA A 10 -5.39 -6.37 -22.86
C ALA A 10 -3.89 -6.64 -22.67
N GLY A 11 -3.25 -5.94 -21.73
CA GLY A 11 -1.97 -6.36 -21.18
C GLY A 11 -2.10 -7.70 -20.45
N PRO A 12 -1.03 -8.51 -20.37
CA PRO A 12 -1.12 -9.87 -19.86
C PRO A 12 -1.52 -9.89 -18.38
N ALA A 13 -2.60 -10.63 -18.09
CA ALA A 13 -3.04 -10.95 -16.75
C ALA A 13 -1.91 -11.66 -15.99
N LEU A 14 -1.42 -11.06 -14.91
CA LEU A 14 -0.54 -11.75 -13.96
C LEU A 14 -1.29 -12.91 -13.30
N PRO A 15 -0.65 -14.09 -13.12
CA PRO A 15 -1.29 -15.23 -12.49
C PRO A 15 -1.54 -14.99 -10.98
N PRO A 16 -2.57 -15.61 -10.40
CA PRO A 16 -2.86 -15.50 -8.97
C PRO A 16 -1.75 -16.17 -8.12
N PRO A 17 -1.44 -15.63 -6.91
CA PRO A 17 -0.46 -16.22 -6.02
C PRO A 17 -0.95 -17.58 -5.46
N ALA A 18 -0.04 -18.55 -5.41
CA ALA A 18 -0.30 -19.90 -4.92
C ALA A 18 -0.74 -19.95 -3.44
N PRO A 19 -1.57 -20.93 -3.04
CA PRO A 19 -1.97 -21.12 -1.64
C PRO A 19 -0.78 -21.59 -0.80
N ARG A 20 -0.46 -20.86 0.27
CA ARG A 20 0.50 -21.33 1.28
C ARG A 20 -0.18 -22.41 2.13
N GLY A 21 0.37 -23.62 2.01
CA GLY A 21 -0.10 -24.84 2.64
C GLY A 21 -0.21 -24.78 4.16
N GLY A 22 -1.13 -25.61 4.67
CA GLY A 22 -1.33 -25.85 6.08
C GLY A 22 -0.28 -26.77 6.71
N GLY A 23 -0.19 -26.64 8.03
CA GLY A 23 0.45 -27.55 8.98
C GLY A 23 0.10 -26.97 10.35
N GLY A 24 -0.78 -27.58 11.13
CA GLY A 24 -0.63 -28.91 11.69
C GLY A 24 -0.48 -28.72 13.19
N ALA A 25 -1.57 -28.90 13.93
CA ALA A 25 -1.60 -28.87 15.38
C ALA A 25 -0.96 -30.15 15.95
N MET A 26 -0.08 -30.02 16.95
CA MET A 26 0.13 -31.02 18.00
C MET A 26 0.65 -30.32 19.28
N ARG A 27 0.00 -30.62 20.39
CA ARG A 27 0.27 -30.14 21.76
C ARG A 27 1.49 -30.84 22.36
N GLY A 28 2.14 -30.18 23.32
CA GLY A 28 3.13 -30.76 24.21
C GLY A 28 3.54 -29.77 25.29
N GLU A 29 2.93 -29.91 26.46
CA GLU A 29 3.13 -29.17 27.71
C GLU A 29 4.45 -29.58 28.39
N ALA A 30 5.31 -28.63 28.79
CA ALA A 30 6.26 -28.81 29.89
C ALA A 30 7.01 -27.52 30.27
N ALA A 31 7.03 -27.25 31.59
CA ALA A 31 7.95 -26.42 32.37
C ALA A 31 7.92 -24.89 32.17
N ALA A 32 7.31 -24.21 33.15
CA ALA A 32 7.45 -22.78 33.38
C ALA A 32 8.91 -22.43 33.78
N GLY A 33 9.76 -22.26 32.77
CA GLY A 33 11.04 -21.56 32.91
C GLY A 33 10.82 -20.07 33.22
N PRO A 34 11.86 -19.36 33.70
CA PRO A 34 11.76 -17.93 34.00
C PRO A 34 11.24 -17.17 32.78
N PRO A 35 10.48 -16.06 32.99
CA PRO A 35 9.95 -15.29 31.88
C PRO A 35 11.10 -14.88 30.97
N ARG A 36 11.03 -15.29 29.70
CA ARG A 36 12.02 -14.90 28.70
C ARG A 36 12.08 -13.37 28.69
N PRO A 37 13.26 -12.75 28.82
CA PRO A 37 13.37 -11.30 28.71
C PRO A 37 12.79 -10.89 27.36
N ALA A 38 12.02 -9.79 27.32
CA ALA A 38 11.42 -9.28 26.11
C ALA A 38 12.51 -9.13 25.04
N ALA A 39 12.48 -10.00 24.03
CA ALA A 39 13.50 -10.04 23.01
C ALA A 39 13.58 -8.66 22.34
N PRO A 40 14.78 -8.10 22.14
CA PRO A 40 14.91 -6.90 21.33
C PRO A 40 14.31 -7.20 19.95
N GLY A 41 13.49 -6.29 19.42
CA GLY A 41 12.89 -6.50 18.10
C GLY A 41 13.96 -6.69 17.01
N ASN A 42 13.55 -7.11 15.82
CA ASN A 42 14.41 -7.46 14.66
C ASN A 42 15.34 -6.33 14.13
N ARG A 43 15.50 -5.23 14.86
CA ARG A 43 16.33 -4.07 14.50
C ARG A 43 17.78 -4.16 14.98
N GLY A 44 18.11 -5.12 15.85
CA GLY A 44 19.43 -5.18 16.48
C GLY A 44 19.75 -3.95 17.33
N ALA A 45 20.94 -3.92 17.94
CA ALA A 45 21.40 -2.77 18.72
C ALA A 45 22.00 -1.71 17.77
N VAL A 46 21.16 -0.78 17.29
CA VAL A 46 21.63 0.40 16.54
C VAL A 46 21.61 1.63 17.43
N PRO A 47 22.66 2.49 17.40
CA PRO A 47 22.70 3.73 18.20
C PRO A 47 21.74 4.81 17.67
N LEU A 48 21.01 4.54 16.57
CA LEU A 48 20.05 5.46 15.98
C LEU A 48 18.74 5.43 16.76
N ARG A 49 18.23 6.62 17.12
CA ARG A 49 16.91 6.76 17.74
C ARG A 49 15.84 6.16 16.84
N ALA A 50 15.10 5.18 17.37
CA ALA A 50 13.93 4.65 16.70
C ALA A 50 12.88 5.75 16.58
N ARG A 51 12.64 6.21 15.34
CA ARG A 51 11.59 7.18 15.06
C ARG A 51 10.26 6.43 14.93
N ARG A 52 9.47 6.41 16.02
CA ARG A 52 8.10 5.88 15.94
C ARG A 52 7.26 6.88 15.13
N ARG A 53 6.62 6.42 14.04
CA ARG A 53 5.61 7.26 13.37
C ARG A 53 4.46 7.48 14.37
N ALA A 54 4.09 8.74 14.58
CA ALA A 54 2.89 9.09 15.32
C ALA A 54 1.68 8.78 14.42
N GLY A 55 1.06 7.62 14.63
CA GLY A 55 -0.10 7.15 13.88
C GLY A 55 -0.14 5.64 13.77
N ASP A 56 -1.33 5.11 13.52
CA ASP A 56 -1.55 3.72 13.13
C ASP A 56 -1.69 3.67 11.60
N PRO A 57 -0.65 3.20 10.87
CA PRO A 57 -0.67 3.14 9.41
C PRO A 57 -1.82 2.29 8.85
N MET A 58 -2.24 1.25 9.58
CA MET A 58 -3.31 0.37 9.12
C MET A 58 -4.65 1.11 9.21
N ALA A 59 -4.92 1.74 10.36
CA ALA A 59 -6.11 2.57 10.53
C ALA A 59 -6.14 3.78 9.57
N GLU A 60 -4.99 4.36 9.22
CA GLU A 60 -4.93 5.40 8.18
C GLU A 60 -5.28 4.87 6.80
N PHE A 61 -4.80 3.66 6.44
CA PHE A 61 -5.11 3.02 5.17
C PHE A 61 -6.58 2.61 5.07
N ASP A 62 -7.14 2.07 6.14
CA ASP A 62 -8.53 1.60 6.17
C ASP A 62 -9.55 2.73 6.03
N ARG A 63 -9.18 3.97 6.39
CA ARG A 63 -10.01 5.18 6.22
C ARG A 63 -9.96 5.76 4.80
N LEU A 64 -9.09 5.26 3.92
CA LEU A 64 -8.96 5.82 2.57
C LEU A 64 -10.17 5.47 1.70
N PRO A 65 -10.55 6.35 0.76
CA PRO A 65 -11.56 6.02 -0.24
C PRO A 65 -11.19 4.76 -1.03
N PRO A 66 -12.16 3.91 -1.42
CA PRO A 66 -11.89 2.66 -2.13
C PRO A 66 -11.05 2.84 -3.40
N ALA A 67 -11.31 3.89 -4.18
CA ALA A 67 -10.55 4.19 -5.40
C ALA A 67 -9.07 4.48 -5.09
N LEU A 68 -8.79 5.26 -4.05
CA LEU A 68 -7.43 5.56 -3.62
C LEU A 68 -6.72 4.31 -3.07
N ARG A 69 -7.44 3.41 -2.39
CA ARG A 69 -6.88 2.14 -1.91
C ARG A 69 -6.48 1.23 -3.07
N ARG A 70 -7.32 1.15 -4.11
CA ARG A 70 -7.00 0.39 -5.34
C ARG A 70 -5.77 0.95 -6.03
N TRP A 71 -5.73 2.28 -6.22
CA TRP A 71 -4.56 2.94 -6.79
C TRP A 71 -3.27 2.67 -6.00
N LEU A 72 -3.33 2.73 -4.66
CA LEU A 72 -2.17 2.42 -3.81
C LEU A 72 -1.68 0.98 -3.93
N ALA A 73 -2.57 0.03 -4.23
CA ALA A 73 -2.19 -1.37 -4.43
C ALA A 73 -1.43 -1.59 -5.75
N GLU A 74 -1.67 -0.73 -6.74
CA GLU A 74 -1.06 -0.80 -8.09
C GLU A 74 0.12 0.17 -8.25
N ALA A 75 0.29 1.12 -7.32
CA ALA A 75 1.34 2.13 -7.36
C ALA A 75 2.75 1.50 -7.33
N ALA A 76 3.64 1.97 -8.22
CA ALA A 76 5.01 1.47 -8.32
C ALA A 76 5.91 1.87 -7.15
N LEU A 77 5.57 2.96 -6.45
CA LEU A 77 6.34 3.45 -5.31
C LEU A 77 5.70 3.01 -3.98
N PRO A 78 6.49 2.74 -2.92
CA PRO A 78 5.98 2.45 -1.58
C PRO A 78 5.49 3.74 -0.90
N TRP A 79 4.35 4.26 -1.36
CA TRP A 79 3.70 5.43 -0.80
C TRP A 79 3.22 5.16 0.63
N SER A 80 3.32 6.18 1.50
CA SER A 80 2.60 6.12 2.78
C SER A 80 1.12 6.49 2.58
N PRO A 81 0.18 5.86 3.33
CA PRO A 81 -1.26 6.17 3.25
C PRO A 81 -1.54 7.67 3.39
N ARG A 82 -0.92 8.30 4.40
CA ARG A 82 -1.00 9.74 4.66
C ARG A 82 -0.56 10.61 3.48
N SER A 83 0.57 10.28 2.84
CA SER A 83 1.05 11.08 1.70
C SER A 83 0.13 10.97 0.49
N ALA A 84 -0.36 9.76 0.21
CA ALA A 84 -1.29 9.53 -0.88
C ALA A 84 -2.62 10.25 -0.64
N ALA A 85 -3.16 10.17 0.59
CA ALA A 85 -4.37 10.89 0.99
C ALA A 85 -4.26 12.41 0.80
N ARG A 86 -3.10 13.00 1.16
CA ARG A 86 -2.86 14.44 0.97
C ARG A 86 -2.80 14.82 -0.51
N ALA A 87 -2.14 14.02 -1.34
CA ALA A 87 -2.07 14.28 -2.78
C ALA A 87 -3.44 14.12 -3.44
N TRP A 88 -4.18 13.05 -3.10
CA TRP A 88 -5.54 12.80 -3.53
C TRP A 88 -6.50 13.94 -3.19
N ALA A 89 -6.51 14.39 -1.94
CA ALA A 89 -7.39 15.47 -1.50
C ALA A 89 -7.10 16.79 -2.24
N ARG A 90 -5.82 17.07 -2.52
CA ARG A 90 -5.44 18.23 -3.34
C ARG A 90 -5.95 18.08 -4.78
N ALA A 91 -5.73 16.91 -5.40
CA ALA A 91 -6.15 16.64 -6.77
C ALA A 91 -7.69 16.72 -6.91
N ARG A 92 -8.44 16.11 -5.98
CA ARG A 92 -9.90 16.20 -5.92
C ARG A 92 -10.44 17.62 -5.79
N ARG A 93 -9.75 18.48 -5.03
CA ARG A 93 -10.15 19.89 -4.91
C ARG A 93 -9.92 20.65 -6.21
N ALA A 94 -8.82 20.36 -6.91
CA ALA A 94 -8.50 20.99 -8.19
C ALA A 94 -9.43 20.51 -9.32
N SER A 95 -9.88 19.25 -9.29
CA SER A 95 -10.75 18.65 -10.30
C SER A 95 -12.25 18.86 -10.06
N GLY A 96 -12.65 19.70 -9.09
CA GLY A 96 -14.07 19.87 -8.74
C GLY A 96 -14.72 18.61 -8.17
N GLY A 97 -13.92 17.66 -7.69
CA GLY A 97 -14.40 16.40 -7.15
C GLY A 97 -14.51 15.26 -8.17
N ASP A 98 -13.98 15.41 -9.37
CA ASP A 98 -13.79 14.28 -10.28
C ASP A 98 -12.71 13.33 -9.74
N GLU A 99 -13.09 12.07 -9.60
CA GLU A 99 -12.26 10.97 -9.11
C GLU A 99 -11.23 10.52 -10.15
N ALA A 100 -11.60 10.46 -11.43
CA ALA A 100 -10.70 10.01 -12.50
C ALA A 100 -9.57 11.02 -12.72
N ALA A 101 -9.89 12.31 -12.76
CA ALA A 101 -8.89 13.37 -12.82
C ALA A 101 -7.95 13.36 -11.59
N ALA A 102 -8.46 13.00 -10.41
CA ALA A 102 -7.63 12.91 -9.21
C ALA A 102 -6.64 11.74 -9.26
N LEU A 103 -7.05 10.59 -9.82
CA LEU A 103 -6.16 9.45 -10.07
C LEU A 103 -5.09 9.79 -11.10
N ALA A 104 -5.46 10.40 -12.22
CA ALA A 104 -4.51 10.83 -13.25
C ALA A 104 -3.44 11.80 -12.71
N ALA A 105 -3.83 12.71 -11.82
CA ALA A 105 -2.90 13.61 -11.15
C ALA A 105 -1.92 12.88 -10.22
N LEU A 106 -2.36 11.80 -9.55
CA LEU A 106 -1.48 10.94 -8.75
C LEU A 106 -0.49 10.18 -9.62
N ASP A 107 -0.93 9.66 -10.77
CA ASP A 107 -0.06 8.97 -11.73
C ASP A 107 1.03 9.88 -12.27
N ALA A 108 0.67 11.10 -12.67
CA ALA A 108 1.64 12.12 -13.10
C ALA A 108 2.65 12.43 -11.99
N LEU A 109 2.19 12.49 -10.74
CA LEU A 109 3.06 12.75 -9.58
C LEU A 109 4.00 11.57 -9.31
N GLN A 110 3.54 10.33 -9.49
CA GLN A 110 4.39 9.14 -9.44
C GLN A 110 5.42 9.12 -10.57
N ALA A 111 5.01 9.38 -11.82
CA ALA A 111 5.90 9.42 -12.98
C ALA A 111 7.04 10.43 -12.77
N ARG A 112 6.70 11.64 -12.30
CA ARG A 112 7.71 12.66 -11.93
C ARG A 112 8.70 12.17 -10.88
N ARG A 113 8.26 11.34 -9.94
CA ARG A 113 9.11 10.81 -8.86
C ARG A 113 9.99 9.65 -9.30
N LEU A 114 9.57 8.94 -10.34
CA LEU A 114 10.36 7.91 -11.02
C LEU A 114 11.28 8.49 -12.10
N GLY A 115 11.14 9.77 -12.44
CA GLY A 115 11.88 10.39 -13.55
C GLY A 115 11.35 10.00 -14.93
N LEU A 116 10.09 9.54 -15.02
CA LEU A 116 9.42 9.11 -16.26
C LEU A 116 8.62 10.27 -16.91
N THR A 117 9.16 11.48 -16.87
CA THR A 117 8.49 12.73 -17.25
C THR A 117 9.01 13.28 -18.56
#